data_AF-A0A7C1S814-F1
#
_entry.id   AF-A0A7C1S814-F1
#
_cell.length_a   1.000
_cell.length_b   1.000
_cell.length_c   1.000
_cell.angle_alpha   90.00
_cell.angle_beta   90.00
_cell.angle_gamma   90.00
#
_symmetry.space_group_name_H-M   'P 1'
#
loop_
_entity.id
_entity.type
_entity.pdbx_description
1 polymer ?
#
loop_
_entity_poly.entity_id
_entity_poly.type
_entity_poly.pdbx_seq_one_letter_code
_entity_poly.pdbx_strand_id
1 'polypeptide(L)'
;MTANIPEKIVIEKSPYFGIPTGIKESSFALTQLTALRNKPGWLVKEERFQEWKITGFTRIKEETYLYGPFLDQGKSLLNIITLNAKTALPYIRELVSALLLLKKRGYPLFDLQLDTVFFPQEGGVFFLPPEVVKVLGNSQVLEKRIRVHGLINQPGLSGEKRLSFSLGSLLYRITTGSFPFTGEDEEILHSKMKLLTILPPELSVPQIKPEVSDIIMNALGRGDNYKKRTDYPHLELWQEKLSFWIRGNIFRQIDIARIEEAARLKKIKEKKAADSYRRKIFWHRNWKTATLILSAVILVSIFLSSILSNVLAPRKTKGFSPAQVVEAFYLSMNSLDHMLMQDCVIDKAGKAEIKEVMQLYVLSRVTQGYEGRSNILPADEWQRQGSPELTPPQSIFGVTDLHLLQEAEGVLPVFTATYKKWLPAPQGEEQTQEPAAAPVPRARFAPLSFEVKERVFLKNHRGDWVIFKIERLDMIPIEY
;
A
#
# COMPACT_ATOMS: atom_id res chain seq x y z
N MET A 1 7.29 22.62 -18.98
CA MET A 1 6.65 23.58 -18.06
C MET A 1 7.71 24.23 -17.21
N THR A 2 7.76 25.56 -17.28
CA THR A 2 8.73 26.44 -16.63
C THR A 2 8.63 26.34 -15.10
N ALA A 3 9.78 26.29 -14.42
CA ALA A 3 9.83 26.49 -12.98
C ALA A 3 9.21 27.86 -12.64
N ASN A 4 8.83 28.08 -11.38
CA ASN A 4 8.48 29.43 -10.94
C ASN A 4 9.77 30.26 -10.88
N ILE A 5 10.29 30.65 -12.05
CA ILE A 5 11.51 31.43 -12.17
C ILE A 5 11.13 32.85 -11.78
N PRO A 6 11.76 33.42 -10.74
CA PRO A 6 11.50 34.78 -10.37
C PRO A 6 11.93 35.72 -11.48
N GLU A 7 11.13 36.74 -11.72
CA GLU A 7 11.37 37.72 -12.76
C GLU A 7 11.45 39.11 -12.15
N LYS A 8 12.28 39.96 -12.76
CA LYS A 8 12.25 41.38 -12.48
C LYS A 8 10.99 41.95 -13.11
N ILE A 9 10.04 42.37 -12.30
CA ILE A 9 8.83 43.04 -12.77
C ILE A 9 8.91 44.53 -12.45
N VAL A 10 8.31 45.37 -13.29
CA VAL A 10 8.30 46.82 -13.10
C VAL A 10 6.87 47.26 -12.85
N ILE A 11 6.63 47.87 -11.68
CA ILE A 11 5.33 48.41 -11.28
C ILE A 11 5.57 49.87 -10.90
N GLU A 12 4.82 50.79 -11.51
CA GLU A 12 4.94 52.24 -11.24
C GLU A 12 6.39 52.75 -11.32
N LYS A 13 7.14 52.31 -12.35
CA LYS A 13 8.56 52.63 -12.58
C LYS A 13 9.55 52.09 -11.53
N SER A 14 9.09 51.31 -10.54
CA SER A 14 9.94 50.67 -9.54
C SER A 14 10.14 49.19 -9.84
N PRO A 15 11.37 48.65 -9.72
CA PRO A 15 11.63 47.23 -9.91
C PRO A 15 11.22 46.41 -8.67
N TYR A 16 10.60 45.27 -8.89
CA TYR A 16 10.20 44.31 -7.86
C TYR A 16 10.64 42.90 -8.23
N PHE A 17 10.80 42.07 -7.21
CA PHE A 17 11.01 40.64 -7.37
C PHE A 17 9.66 39.96 -7.51
N GLY A 18 9.32 39.54 -8.73
CA GLY A 18 8.06 38.87 -9.04
C GLY A 18 8.24 37.36 -9.06
N ILE A 19 7.35 36.62 -8.42
CA ILE A 19 7.31 35.16 -8.45
C ILE A 19 6.00 34.73 -9.13
N PRO A 20 6.06 33.98 -10.23
CA PRO A 20 4.87 33.44 -10.87
C PRO A 20 4.19 32.45 -9.93
N THR A 21 2.88 32.60 -9.73
CA THR A 21 2.12 31.73 -8.83
C THR A 21 1.68 30.43 -9.51
N GLY A 22 1.63 30.41 -10.85
CA GLY A 22 1.01 29.34 -11.63
C GLY A 22 -0.51 29.27 -11.51
N ILE A 23 -1.15 30.24 -10.84
CA ILE A 23 -2.59 30.32 -10.66
C ILE A 23 -3.17 31.13 -11.83
N LYS A 24 -4.15 30.54 -12.53
CA LYS A 24 -4.94 31.22 -13.56
C LYS A 24 -6.27 31.66 -12.95
N GLU A 25 -6.60 32.95 -13.08
CA GLU A 25 -7.88 33.58 -12.70
C GLU A 25 -8.26 33.59 -11.20
N SER A 26 -9.35 34.28 -10.88
CA SER A 26 -9.90 34.53 -9.54
C SER A 26 -10.31 33.24 -8.83
N SER A 27 -9.31 32.49 -8.38
CA SER A 27 -9.48 31.24 -7.65
C SER A 27 -9.46 31.50 -6.14
N PHE A 28 -10.07 30.59 -5.40
CA PHE A 28 -9.99 30.53 -3.93
C PHE A 28 -8.55 30.63 -3.40
N ALA A 29 -7.57 30.12 -4.16
CA ALA A 29 -6.16 30.24 -3.84
C ALA A 29 -5.65 31.69 -3.84
N LEU A 30 -6.12 32.55 -4.73
CA LEU A 30 -5.73 33.97 -4.75
C LEU A 30 -6.24 34.73 -3.51
N THR A 31 -7.45 34.40 -3.05
CA THR A 31 -8.02 34.93 -1.80
C THR A 31 -7.17 34.51 -0.60
N GLN A 32 -6.77 33.24 -0.54
CA GLN A 32 -5.86 32.75 0.50
C GLN A 32 -4.49 33.45 0.46
N LEU A 33 -3.90 33.60 -0.73
CA LEU A 33 -2.62 34.30 -0.89
C LEU A 33 -2.69 35.76 -0.43
N THR A 34 -3.79 36.44 -0.74
CA THR A 34 -4.01 37.83 -0.31
C THR A 34 -4.07 37.94 1.21
N ALA A 35 -4.72 36.99 1.88
CA ALA A 35 -4.76 36.90 3.35
C ALA A 35 -3.38 36.65 3.98
N LEU A 36 -2.42 36.11 3.22
CA LEU A 36 -1.06 35.82 3.66
C LEU A 36 -0.05 36.95 3.36
N ARG A 37 -0.47 38.10 2.83
CA ARG A 37 0.41 39.22 2.46
C ARG A 37 1.35 39.68 3.60
N ASN A 38 0.87 39.60 4.83
CA ASN A 38 1.61 40.01 6.03
C ASN A 38 2.55 38.94 6.58
N LYS A 39 2.53 37.72 6.04
CA LYS A 39 3.45 36.65 6.45
C LYS A 39 4.85 36.92 5.90
N PRO A 40 5.90 36.90 6.74
CA PRO A 40 7.25 37.17 6.29
C PRO A 40 7.85 35.94 5.59
N GLY A 41 8.58 36.19 4.51
CA GLY A 41 9.67 35.35 4.04
C GLY A 41 10.97 35.87 4.62
N TRP A 42 12.08 35.22 4.30
CA TRP A 42 13.37 35.53 4.92
C TRP A 42 14.49 35.55 3.90
N LEU A 43 15.22 36.65 3.88
CA LEU A 43 16.54 36.72 3.27
C LEU A 43 17.58 36.55 4.38
N VAL A 44 18.35 35.48 4.31
CA VAL A 44 19.36 35.12 5.30
C VAL A 44 20.73 35.19 4.65
N LYS A 45 21.60 36.07 5.16
CA LYS A 45 22.95 36.26 4.64
C LYS A 45 23.92 36.35 5.81
N GLU A 46 24.87 35.43 5.88
CA GLU A 46 25.83 35.32 6.99
C GLU A 46 25.09 35.26 8.34
N GLU A 47 25.31 36.24 9.23
CA GLU A 47 24.60 36.37 10.51
C GLU A 47 23.41 37.35 10.45
N ARG A 48 23.16 37.95 9.29
CA ARG A 48 22.06 38.88 9.06
C ARG A 48 20.81 38.15 8.60
N PHE A 49 19.70 38.64 9.10
CA PHE A 49 18.37 38.11 8.86
C PHE A 49 17.46 39.30 8.54
N GLN A 50 16.78 39.23 7.40
CA GLN A 50 15.87 40.27 6.95
C GLN A 50 14.52 39.66 6.56
N GLU A 51 13.44 40.22 7.09
CA GLU A 51 12.10 39.87 6.64
C GLU A 51 11.84 40.42 5.23
N TRP A 52 11.31 39.56 4.38
CA TRP A 52 10.81 39.93 3.06
C TRP A 52 9.30 39.80 3.07
N LYS A 53 8.58 40.85 2.70
CA LYS A 53 7.10 40.89 2.73
C LYS A 53 6.55 41.08 1.33
N ILE A 54 5.37 40.52 1.11
CA ILE A 54 4.67 40.66 -0.17
C ILE A 54 4.18 42.11 -0.27
N THR A 55 4.71 42.84 -1.25
CA THR A 55 4.25 44.19 -1.57
C THR A 55 2.89 44.13 -2.24
N GLY A 56 2.65 43.17 -3.13
CA GLY A 56 1.34 43.01 -3.75
C GLY A 56 1.25 41.82 -4.71
N PHE A 57 0.17 41.83 -5.48
CA PHE A 57 -0.09 40.87 -6.54
C PHE A 57 -0.38 41.63 -7.83
N THR A 58 0.14 41.15 -8.95
CA THR A 58 -0.11 41.73 -10.27
C THR A 58 -0.36 40.64 -11.29
N ARG A 59 -0.94 40.99 -12.44
CA ARG A 59 -1.19 40.06 -13.54
C ARG A 59 -0.35 40.47 -14.75
N ILE A 60 0.43 39.54 -15.27
CA ILE A 60 1.27 39.74 -16.46
C ILE A 60 1.00 38.58 -17.41
N LYS A 61 0.55 38.86 -18.64
CA LYS A 61 0.26 37.85 -19.68
C LYS A 61 -0.59 36.68 -19.15
N GLU A 62 -1.72 37.04 -18.52
CA GLU A 62 -2.70 36.14 -17.90
C GLU A 62 -2.26 35.38 -16.64
N GLU A 63 -0.98 35.38 -16.28
CA GLU A 63 -0.46 34.75 -15.08
C GLU A 63 -0.41 35.73 -13.89
N THR A 64 -0.78 35.24 -12.71
CA THR A 64 -0.69 36.03 -11.47
C THR A 64 0.71 35.92 -10.87
N TYR A 65 1.30 37.05 -10.56
CA TYR A 65 2.59 37.19 -9.88
C TYR A 65 2.35 37.74 -8.48
N LEU A 66 2.99 37.13 -7.49
CA LEU A 66 3.22 37.80 -6.21
C LEU A 66 4.52 38.59 -6.33
N TYR A 67 4.61 39.77 -5.71
CA TYR A 67 5.82 40.56 -5.77
C TYR A 67 6.14 41.26 -4.46
N GLY A 68 7.43 41.51 -4.26
CA GLY A 68 7.95 42.19 -3.08
C GLY A 68 9.28 42.88 -3.36
N PRO A 69 9.99 43.33 -2.32
CA PRO A 69 11.28 44.00 -2.44
C PRO A 69 12.20 43.30 -3.43
N PHE A 70 12.85 44.08 -4.29
CA PHE A 70 13.70 43.54 -5.33
C PHE A 70 14.84 42.70 -4.73
N LEU A 71 15.03 41.52 -5.30
CA LEU A 71 16.17 40.65 -5.10
C LEU A 71 16.80 40.46 -6.47
N ASP A 72 18.12 40.54 -6.54
CA ASP A 72 18.88 40.31 -7.75
C ASP A 72 18.68 38.87 -8.25
N GLN A 73 18.79 38.68 -9.58
CA GLN A 73 18.40 37.43 -10.24
C GLN A 73 19.37 36.28 -9.90
N GLY A 74 19.03 35.56 -8.85
CA GLY A 74 19.76 34.41 -8.35
C GLY A 74 19.43 33.07 -9.03
N LYS A 75 19.93 31.98 -8.44
CA LYS A 75 19.57 30.60 -8.83
C LYS A 75 18.53 30.05 -7.86
N SER A 76 17.53 29.32 -8.36
CA SER A 76 16.66 28.52 -7.50
C SER A 76 17.36 27.26 -7.00
N LEU A 77 16.89 26.68 -5.90
CA LEU A 77 17.37 25.38 -5.43
C LEU A 77 17.17 24.28 -6.50
N LEU A 78 16.11 24.37 -7.29
CA LEU A 78 15.88 23.52 -8.47
C LEU A 78 17.03 23.59 -9.48
N ASN A 79 17.59 24.78 -9.71
CA ASN A 79 18.76 24.95 -10.58
C ASN A 79 20.04 24.47 -9.91
N ILE A 80 20.18 24.61 -8.58
CA ILE A 80 21.37 24.15 -7.85
C ILE A 80 21.54 22.63 -7.93
N ILE A 81 20.45 21.86 -7.84
CA ILE A 81 20.51 20.38 -7.85
C ILE A 81 20.84 19.78 -9.22
N THR A 82 20.90 20.58 -10.28
CA THR A 82 21.33 20.13 -11.62
C THR A 82 22.81 20.41 -11.87
N LEU A 83 23.46 21.18 -10.99
CA LEU A 83 24.90 21.43 -11.05
C LEU A 83 25.69 20.19 -10.58
N ASN A 84 26.96 20.13 -10.97
CA ASN A 84 27.88 19.14 -10.42
C ASN A 84 28.12 19.39 -8.92
N ALA A 85 28.56 18.35 -8.20
CA ALA A 85 28.75 18.43 -6.76
C ALA A 85 29.71 19.54 -6.29
N LYS A 86 30.81 19.79 -7.01
CA LYS A 86 31.79 20.82 -6.64
C LYS A 86 31.14 22.21 -6.60
N THR A 87 30.26 22.50 -7.55
CA THR A 87 29.54 23.79 -7.62
C THR A 87 28.31 23.82 -6.73
N ALA A 88 27.59 22.71 -6.55
CA ALA A 88 26.36 22.66 -5.78
C ALA A 88 26.59 22.69 -4.26
N LEU A 89 27.61 22.00 -3.75
CA LEU A 89 27.84 21.86 -2.30
C LEU A 89 27.95 23.19 -1.54
N PRO A 90 28.64 24.24 -2.05
CA PRO A 90 28.65 25.55 -1.40
C PRO A 90 27.26 26.14 -1.15
N TYR A 91 26.34 26.02 -2.12
CA TYR A 91 24.96 26.47 -1.97
C TYR A 91 24.18 25.63 -0.95
N ILE A 92 24.40 24.31 -0.93
CA ILE A 92 23.75 23.45 0.07
C ILE A 92 24.25 23.76 1.48
N ARG A 93 25.55 24.06 1.64
CA ARG A 93 26.08 24.53 2.93
C ARG A 93 25.44 25.86 3.35
N GLU A 94 25.30 26.79 2.42
CA GLU A 94 24.66 28.09 2.69
C GLU A 94 23.19 27.94 3.09
N LEU A 95 22.45 27.03 2.43
CA LEU A 95 21.10 26.62 2.82
C LEU A 95 21.06 26.08 4.26
N VAL A 96 21.97 25.18 4.62
CA VAL A 96 22.05 24.64 5.99
C VAL A 96 22.39 25.72 7.01
N SER A 97 23.32 26.61 6.68
CA SER A 97 23.69 27.75 7.54
C SER A 97 22.48 28.67 7.79
N ALA A 98 21.71 28.95 6.75
CA ALA A 98 20.52 29.78 6.84
C ALA A 98 19.42 29.11 7.70
N LEU A 99 19.17 27.81 7.50
CA LEU A 99 18.22 27.04 8.31
C LEU A 99 18.63 26.98 9.79
N LEU A 100 19.93 26.83 10.08
CA LEU A 100 20.47 26.88 11.44
C LEU A 100 20.25 28.24 12.09
N LEU A 101 20.46 29.34 11.35
CA LEU A 101 20.21 30.68 11.87
C LEU A 101 18.73 30.90 12.19
N LEU A 102 17.83 30.46 11.30
CA LEU A 102 16.37 30.51 11.54
C LEU A 102 15.98 29.71 12.79
N LYS A 103 16.50 28.47 12.92
CA LYS A 103 16.31 27.61 14.11
C LYS A 103 16.79 28.30 15.38
N LYS A 104 18.00 28.88 15.37
CA LYS A 104 18.59 29.60 16.52
C LYS A 104 17.78 30.83 16.92
N ARG A 105 17.12 31.49 15.97
CA ARG A 105 16.24 32.65 16.20
C ARG A 105 14.82 32.25 16.64
N GLY A 106 14.52 30.96 16.78
CA GLY A 106 13.23 30.46 17.25
C GLY A 106 12.15 30.35 16.17
N TYR A 107 12.51 30.50 14.89
CA TYR A 107 11.55 30.28 13.80
C TYR A 107 11.29 28.79 13.60
N PRO A 108 10.04 28.38 13.32
CA PRO A 108 9.72 27.00 13.04
C PRO A 108 10.41 26.54 11.75
N LEU A 109 10.95 25.33 11.79
CA LEU A 109 11.46 24.66 10.58
C LEU A 109 10.29 24.27 9.67
N PHE A 110 10.47 24.46 8.37
CA PHE A 110 9.45 24.24 7.35
C PHE A 110 9.97 23.36 6.22
N ASP A 111 9.06 22.89 5.38
CA ASP A 111 9.39 22.01 4.26
C ASP A 111 10.10 22.79 3.16
N LEU A 112 11.10 22.16 2.54
CA LEU A 112 11.78 22.77 1.40
C LEU A 112 11.00 22.48 0.12
N GLN A 113 10.90 23.48 -0.75
CA GLN A 113 10.38 23.30 -2.10
C GLN A 113 11.39 23.88 -3.10
N LEU A 114 11.72 23.08 -4.13
CA LEU A 114 12.85 23.34 -5.01
C LEU A 114 12.73 24.66 -5.77
N ASP A 115 11.52 25.10 -6.09
CA ASP A 115 11.25 26.32 -6.86
C ASP A 115 10.79 27.50 -6.01
N THR A 116 10.96 27.45 -4.67
CA THR A 116 10.62 28.57 -3.77
C THR A 116 11.77 28.99 -2.84
N VAL A 117 12.93 28.33 -2.97
CA VAL A 117 14.17 28.68 -2.29
C VAL A 117 15.15 29.20 -3.34
N PHE A 118 15.70 30.39 -3.10
CA PHE A 118 16.53 31.10 -4.07
C PHE A 118 17.85 31.56 -3.43
N PHE A 119 18.88 31.64 -4.26
CA PHE A 119 20.22 32.09 -3.91
C PHE A 119 20.54 33.34 -4.74
N PRO A 120 20.29 34.55 -4.19
CA PRO A 120 20.57 35.81 -4.89
C PRO A 120 22.06 35.93 -5.26
N GLN A 121 22.42 36.71 -6.28
CA GLN A 121 23.83 36.85 -6.71
C GLN A 121 24.67 37.61 -5.69
N GLU A 122 24.07 38.55 -4.97
CA GLU A 122 24.64 39.25 -3.82
C GLU A 122 24.91 38.31 -2.63
N GLY A 123 24.47 37.05 -2.71
CA GLY A 123 24.66 36.01 -1.71
C GLY A 123 23.51 35.90 -0.71
N GLY A 124 23.56 34.86 0.11
CA GLY A 124 22.50 34.49 1.03
C GLY A 124 21.49 33.50 0.45
N VAL A 125 20.49 33.19 1.26
CA VAL A 125 19.38 32.29 0.93
C VAL A 125 18.08 33.02 1.18
N PHE A 126 17.26 33.09 0.16
CA PHE A 126 15.92 33.61 0.23
C PHE A 126 14.91 32.46 0.33
N PHE A 127 14.08 32.52 1.37
CA PHE A 127 12.93 31.66 1.59
C PHE A 127 11.65 32.46 1.41
N LEU A 128 10.79 32.03 0.48
CA LEU A 128 9.43 32.54 0.39
C LEU A 128 8.65 32.21 1.70
N PRO A 129 7.66 33.02 2.13
CA PRO A 129 6.88 32.71 3.33
C PRO A 129 6.34 31.27 3.29
N PRO A 130 6.58 30.42 4.31
CA PRO A 130 6.21 29.01 4.28
C PRO A 130 4.70 28.78 4.07
N GLU A 131 3.86 29.63 4.64
CA GLU A 131 2.41 29.57 4.45
C GLU A 131 2.03 29.86 3.00
N VAL A 132 2.73 30.78 2.33
CA VAL A 132 2.54 31.07 0.90
C VAL A 132 2.98 29.87 0.06
N VAL A 133 4.13 29.26 0.38
CA VAL A 133 4.61 28.04 -0.28
C VAL A 133 3.57 26.91 -0.21
N LYS A 134 2.93 26.71 0.94
CA LYS A 134 1.86 25.70 1.10
C LYS A 134 0.66 25.96 0.18
N VAL A 135 0.19 27.21 0.11
CA VAL A 135 -0.95 27.58 -0.77
C VAL A 135 -0.58 27.40 -2.24
N LEU A 136 0.62 27.85 -2.63
CA LEU A 136 1.12 27.66 -3.99
C LEU A 136 1.21 26.16 -4.33
N GLY A 137 1.84 25.35 -3.47
CA GLY A 137 1.99 23.91 -3.66
C GLY A 137 0.66 23.16 -3.82
N ASN A 138 -0.35 23.52 -3.04
CA ASN A 138 -1.69 22.91 -3.11
C ASN A 138 -2.44 23.27 -4.39
N SER A 139 -2.15 24.42 -4.98
CA SER A 139 -2.79 24.93 -6.19
C SER A 139 -2.15 24.39 -7.47
N GLN A 140 -1.03 23.67 -7.38
CA GLN A 140 -0.30 23.17 -8.54
C GLN A 140 -0.79 21.80 -8.99
N VAL A 141 -0.63 21.54 -10.30
CA VAL A 141 -0.85 20.22 -10.88
C VAL A 141 0.02 19.16 -10.18
N LEU A 142 -0.53 17.95 -10.01
CA LEU A 142 0.07 16.86 -9.24
C LEU A 142 1.53 16.58 -9.63
N GLU A 143 1.81 16.50 -10.94
CA GLU A 143 3.15 16.21 -11.46
C GLU A 143 4.19 17.25 -10.99
N LYS A 144 3.82 18.54 -11.01
CA LYS A 144 4.73 19.62 -10.58
C LYS A 144 4.96 19.54 -9.07
N ARG A 145 3.91 19.35 -8.28
CA ARG A 145 3.99 19.18 -6.81
C ARG A 145 4.88 18.01 -6.41
N ILE A 146 4.74 16.86 -7.06
CA ILE A 146 5.66 15.72 -6.86
C ILE A 146 7.09 16.15 -7.15
N ARG A 147 7.32 16.77 -8.33
CA ARG A 147 8.65 17.16 -8.80
C ARG A 147 9.36 18.17 -7.90
N VAL A 148 8.67 19.20 -7.40
CA VAL A 148 9.30 20.30 -6.65
C VAL A 148 9.26 20.14 -5.13
N HIS A 149 8.34 19.33 -4.61
CA HIS A 149 8.16 19.13 -3.16
C HIS A 149 8.19 17.64 -2.79
N GLY A 150 7.40 16.80 -3.45
CA GLY A 150 7.24 15.39 -3.09
C GLY A 150 8.53 14.58 -3.11
N LEU A 151 9.42 14.80 -4.08
CA LEU A 151 10.65 14.00 -4.24
C LEU A 151 11.68 14.19 -3.12
N ILE A 152 11.58 15.28 -2.35
CA ILE A 152 12.57 15.64 -1.33
C ILE A 152 12.01 15.69 0.09
N ASN A 153 10.69 15.59 0.29
CA ASN A 153 10.10 15.66 1.63
C ASN A 153 9.38 14.36 1.98
N GLN A 154 9.75 13.76 3.12
CA GLN A 154 9.05 12.58 3.64
C GLN A 154 7.89 13.01 4.56
N PRO A 155 6.62 12.70 4.23
CA PRO A 155 5.46 13.17 5.00
C PRO A 155 5.43 12.69 6.45
N GLY A 156 5.96 11.49 6.70
CA GLY A 156 5.97 10.88 8.04
C GLY A 156 7.04 11.42 9.00
N LEU A 157 7.93 12.31 8.54
CA LEU A 157 8.90 13.01 9.39
C LEU A 157 8.44 14.41 9.69
N SER A 158 9.03 15.08 10.67
CA SER A 158 8.76 16.49 10.99
C SER A 158 10.03 17.20 11.47
N GLY A 159 10.01 18.53 11.44
CA GLY A 159 11.10 19.38 11.91
C GLY A 159 12.45 19.03 11.26
N GLU A 160 13.49 18.95 12.09
CA GLU A 160 14.86 18.72 11.63
C GLU A 160 15.05 17.35 10.95
N LYS A 161 14.32 16.31 11.36
CA LYS A 161 14.39 14.99 10.70
C LYS A 161 13.94 15.07 9.25
N ARG A 162 12.86 15.83 8.98
CA ARG A 162 12.36 16.03 7.63
C ARG A 162 13.36 16.83 6.80
N LEU A 163 13.92 17.92 7.34
CA LEU A 163 14.97 18.68 6.66
C LEU A 163 16.21 17.85 6.36
N SER A 164 16.64 16.99 7.30
CA SER A 164 17.74 16.06 7.05
C SER A 164 17.42 15.13 5.88
N PHE A 165 16.20 14.59 5.82
CA PHE A 165 15.76 13.77 4.69
C PHE A 165 15.79 14.56 3.37
N SER A 166 15.36 15.83 3.39
CA SER A 166 15.46 16.71 2.23
C SER A 166 16.91 16.91 1.78
N LEU A 167 17.81 17.23 2.71
CA LEU A 167 19.25 17.38 2.42
C LEU A 167 19.85 16.07 1.87
N GLY A 168 19.50 14.92 2.44
CA GLY A 168 19.90 13.61 1.94
C GLY A 168 19.41 13.38 0.50
N SER A 169 18.16 13.74 0.20
CA SER A 169 17.57 13.60 -1.14
C SER A 169 18.24 14.54 -2.16
N LEU A 170 18.54 15.77 -1.76
CA LEU A 170 19.29 16.75 -2.57
C LEU A 170 20.70 16.25 -2.88
N LEU A 171 21.46 15.82 -1.86
CA LEU A 171 22.82 15.32 -2.06
C LEU A 171 22.85 14.02 -2.87
N TYR A 172 21.89 13.11 -2.66
CA TYR A 172 21.76 11.91 -3.48
C TYR A 172 21.57 12.29 -4.94
N ARG A 173 20.70 13.26 -5.24
CA ARG A 173 20.49 13.79 -6.59
C ARG A 173 21.74 14.43 -7.18
N ILE A 174 22.40 15.30 -6.44
CA ILE A 174 23.61 16.02 -6.87
C ILE A 174 24.76 15.06 -7.19
N THR A 175 24.91 13.99 -6.39
CA THR A 175 26.06 13.08 -6.51
C THR A 175 25.82 11.92 -7.47
N THR A 176 24.59 11.44 -7.61
CA THR A 176 24.26 10.30 -8.48
C THR A 176 23.57 10.69 -9.78
N GLY A 177 23.08 11.93 -9.90
CA GLY A 177 22.32 12.38 -11.06
C GLY A 177 20.88 11.84 -11.12
N SER A 178 20.35 11.26 -10.04
CA SER A 178 18.97 10.75 -9.95
C SER A 178 18.39 10.96 -8.55
N PHE A 179 17.08 11.10 -8.39
CA PHE A 179 16.48 11.14 -7.04
C PHE A 179 16.44 9.71 -6.44
N PRO A 180 16.57 9.57 -5.10
CA PRO A 180 16.53 8.26 -4.47
C PRO A 180 15.16 7.57 -4.57
N PHE A 181 14.09 8.35 -4.71
CA PHE A 181 12.72 7.88 -4.84
C PHE A 181 12.03 8.61 -6.00
N THR A 182 11.14 7.89 -6.70
CA THR A 182 10.29 8.43 -7.78
C THR A 182 8.93 7.75 -7.73
N GLY A 183 7.87 8.43 -8.15
CA GLY A 183 6.50 7.88 -8.19
C GLY A 183 5.66 8.63 -9.21
N GLU A 184 4.71 7.92 -9.80
CA GLU A 184 3.72 8.50 -10.74
C GLU A 184 2.67 9.32 -9.97
N ASP A 185 2.40 8.92 -8.73
CA ASP A 185 1.56 9.65 -7.78
C ASP A 185 2.23 9.75 -6.40
N GLU A 186 1.60 10.51 -5.50
CA GLU A 186 2.07 10.71 -4.13
C GLU A 186 2.02 9.44 -3.28
N GLU A 187 1.02 8.59 -3.44
CA GLU A 187 0.88 7.36 -2.65
C GLU A 187 2.01 6.38 -2.93
N ILE A 188 2.32 6.15 -4.21
CA ILE A 188 3.43 5.31 -4.67
C ILE A 188 4.75 5.91 -4.21
N LEU A 189 4.93 7.22 -4.36
CA LEU A 189 6.14 7.90 -3.90
C LEU A 189 6.36 7.72 -2.40
N HIS A 190 5.33 8.00 -1.58
CA HIS A 190 5.39 7.87 -0.13
C HIS A 190 5.62 6.42 0.30
N SER A 191 5.01 5.47 -0.40
CA SER A 191 5.23 4.04 -0.17
C SER A 191 6.68 3.64 -0.44
N LYS A 192 7.28 4.13 -1.53
CA LYS A 192 8.70 3.93 -1.83
C LYS A 192 9.60 4.57 -0.77
N MET A 193 9.34 5.80 -0.35
CA MET A 193 10.10 6.45 0.72
C MET A 193 10.11 5.64 2.02
N LYS A 194 9.01 4.94 2.34
CA LYS A 194 8.89 4.12 3.56
C LYS A 194 9.52 2.73 3.42
N LEU A 195 9.38 2.09 2.25
CA LEU A 195 9.59 0.64 2.11
C LEU A 195 10.72 0.27 1.16
N LEU A 196 11.02 1.12 0.17
CA LEU A 196 12.04 0.84 -0.83
C LEU A 196 13.43 0.85 -0.17
N THR A 197 14.16 -0.23 -0.40
CA THR A 197 15.60 -0.27 -0.16
C THR A 197 16.26 0.38 -1.37
N ILE A 198 16.97 1.49 -1.16
CA ILE A 198 17.66 2.21 -2.23
C ILE A 198 19.11 1.76 -2.31
N LEU A 199 19.73 2.00 -3.46
CA LEU A 199 21.17 1.81 -3.63
C LEU A 199 21.92 2.92 -2.88
N PRO A 200 22.98 2.59 -2.13
CA PRO A 200 23.94 3.59 -1.66
C PRO A 200 24.54 4.38 -2.84
N PRO A 201 24.79 5.70 -2.67
CA PRO A 201 25.46 6.52 -3.68
C PRO A 201 26.77 5.91 -4.20
N GLU A 202 27.60 5.34 -3.33
CA GLU A 202 28.88 4.72 -3.72
C GLU A 202 28.72 3.48 -4.62
N LEU A 203 27.55 2.84 -4.67
CA LEU A 203 27.32 1.74 -5.62
C LEU A 203 26.78 2.24 -6.95
N SER A 204 26.19 3.43 -6.96
CA SER A 204 25.74 4.08 -8.19
C SER A 204 26.89 4.81 -8.89
N VAL A 205 27.75 5.48 -8.12
CA VAL A 205 28.95 6.20 -8.56
C VAL A 205 30.10 5.79 -7.64
N PRO A 206 30.91 4.78 -8.02
CA PRO A 206 31.94 4.17 -7.16
C PRO A 206 33.04 5.11 -6.66
N GLN A 207 33.21 6.24 -7.37
CA GLN A 207 34.11 7.30 -6.98
C GLN A 207 33.62 8.03 -5.73
N ILE A 208 32.33 8.00 -5.38
CA ILE A 208 31.85 8.62 -4.13
C ILE A 208 32.51 7.92 -2.95
N LYS A 209 33.02 8.71 -2.01
CA LYS A 209 33.64 8.17 -0.79
C LYS A 209 32.59 7.52 0.12
N PRO A 210 32.90 6.39 0.79
CA PRO A 210 31.95 5.66 1.62
C PRO A 210 31.31 6.55 2.70
N GLU A 211 32.10 7.40 3.37
CA GLU A 211 31.60 8.26 4.43
C GLU A 211 30.58 9.31 3.94
N VAL A 212 30.65 9.71 2.66
CA VAL A 212 29.66 10.60 2.05
C VAL A 212 28.38 9.83 1.78
N SER A 213 28.53 8.62 1.23
CA SER A 213 27.42 7.69 0.98
C SER A 213 26.67 7.37 2.27
N ASP A 214 27.38 7.10 3.36
CA ASP A 214 26.79 6.74 4.66
C ASP A 214 25.97 7.89 5.26
N ILE A 215 26.49 9.13 5.22
CA ILE A 215 25.74 10.30 5.71
C ILE A 215 24.45 10.51 4.89
N ILE A 216 24.52 10.37 3.57
CA ILE A 216 23.35 10.45 2.69
C ILE A 216 22.34 9.34 3.05
N MET A 217 22.81 8.11 3.24
CA MET A 217 21.95 6.98 3.56
C MET A 217 21.33 7.10 4.95
N ASN A 218 22.06 7.59 5.95
CA ASN A 218 21.56 7.90 7.30
C ASN A 218 20.42 8.93 7.23
N ALA A 219 20.63 10.00 6.46
CA ALA A 219 19.61 11.04 6.26
C ALA A 219 18.34 10.54 5.56
N LEU A 220 18.44 9.50 4.73
CA LEU A 220 17.29 8.85 4.09
C LEU A 220 16.69 7.73 4.97
N GLY A 221 17.13 7.59 6.21
CA GLY A 221 16.68 6.56 7.15
C GLY A 221 17.09 5.14 6.72
N ARG A 222 18.27 5.01 6.10
CA ARG A 222 18.84 3.76 5.54
C ARG A 222 20.26 3.45 6.04
N GLY A 223 20.67 4.08 7.13
CA GLY A 223 21.94 3.79 7.80
C GLY A 223 22.09 2.36 8.32
N ASP A 224 23.31 2.00 8.71
CA ASP A 224 23.68 0.69 9.24
C ASP A 224 22.83 0.25 10.45
N ASN A 225 22.34 1.21 11.23
CA ASN A 225 21.35 0.99 12.28
C ASN A 225 19.91 0.89 11.74
N TYR A 226 19.68 0.03 10.73
CA TYR A 226 18.38 -0.17 10.06
C TYR A 226 17.23 -0.52 11.04
N LYS A 227 17.56 -1.05 12.23
CA LYS A 227 16.59 -1.35 13.30
C LYS A 227 16.04 -0.11 14.02
N LYS A 228 16.73 1.03 13.98
CA LYS A 228 16.30 2.29 14.60
C LYS A 228 16.29 3.37 13.52
N ARG A 229 15.19 3.47 12.76
CA ARG A 229 14.90 4.53 11.75
C ARG A 229 14.74 5.93 12.38
N THR A 230 15.58 6.28 13.35
CA THR A 230 15.42 7.43 14.23
C THR A 230 16.64 8.34 14.26
N ASP A 231 17.79 7.89 13.73
CA ASP A 231 19.07 8.60 13.79
C ASP A 231 19.34 9.37 12.49
N TYR A 232 18.64 10.49 12.34
CA TYR A 232 18.82 11.41 11.20
C TYR A 232 19.89 12.44 11.55
N PRO A 233 20.86 12.74 10.67
CA PRO A 233 21.84 13.80 10.88
C PRO A 233 21.18 15.15 11.21
N HIS A 234 21.55 15.75 12.35
CA HIS A 234 21.13 17.11 12.68
C HIS A 234 21.77 18.15 11.75
N LEU A 235 21.19 19.35 11.66
CA LEU A 235 21.68 20.41 10.77
C LEU A 235 23.11 20.83 11.11
N GLU A 236 23.52 20.76 12.37
CA GLU A 236 24.88 21.07 12.81
C GLU A 236 25.89 20.06 12.23
N LEU A 237 25.55 18.77 12.21
CA LEU A 237 26.37 17.74 11.57
C LEU A 237 26.45 17.95 10.05
N TRP A 238 25.33 18.32 9.42
CA TRP A 238 25.32 18.68 8.01
C TRP A 238 26.26 19.86 7.71
N GLN A 239 26.22 20.91 8.53
CA GLN A 239 27.09 22.07 8.39
C GLN A 239 28.57 21.69 8.49
N GLU A 240 28.92 20.85 9.48
CA GLU A 240 30.28 20.33 9.67
C GLU A 240 30.75 19.54 8.44
N LYS A 241 29.96 18.54 8.02
CA LYS A 241 30.32 17.64 6.91
C LYS A 241 30.41 18.38 5.58
N LEU A 242 29.46 19.27 5.26
CA LEU A 242 29.51 20.07 4.05
C LEU A 242 30.75 20.98 4.04
N SER A 243 31.09 21.60 5.18
CA SER A 243 32.30 22.43 5.30
C SER A 243 33.60 21.64 5.15
N PHE A 244 33.63 20.39 5.62
CA PHE A 244 34.74 19.48 5.39
C PHE A 244 34.83 19.06 3.91
N TRP A 245 33.72 18.67 3.31
CA TRP A 245 33.64 18.20 1.92
C TRP A 245 33.94 19.27 0.88
N ILE A 246 33.57 20.53 1.13
CA ILE A 246 33.91 21.66 0.25
C ILE A 246 35.42 21.94 0.24
N ARG A 247 36.09 21.80 1.39
CA ARG A 247 37.55 21.96 1.51
C ARG A 247 38.31 20.76 0.95
N GLY A 248 37.73 19.58 1.08
CA GLY A 248 38.28 18.34 0.55
C GLY A 248 37.69 17.95 -0.80
N ASN A 249 37.65 16.64 -1.04
CA ASN A 249 36.98 16.03 -2.18
C ASN A 249 36.00 14.97 -1.66
N ILE A 250 34.79 14.92 -2.22
CA ILE A 250 33.80 13.86 -1.93
C ILE A 250 34.01 12.61 -2.80
N PHE A 251 34.90 12.72 -3.78
CA PHE A 251 35.29 11.63 -4.66
C PHE A 251 36.67 11.09 -4.30
N ARG A 252 36.85 9.78 -4.46
CA ARG A 252 38.11 9.04 -4.39
C ARG A 252 38.51 8.57 -5.79
N GLN A 253 39.81 8.39 -5.98
CA GLN A 253 40.31 7.63 -7.12
C GLN A 253 40.05 6.13 -6.87
N ILE A 254 39.67 5.42 -7.92
CA ILE A 254 39.39 3.99 -7.90
C ILE A 254 39.95 3.37 -9.16
N ASP A 255 40.35 2.11 -9.08
CA ASP A 255 40.78 1.30 -10.22
C ASP A 255 39.59 0.73 -11.00
N ILE A 256 39.87 0.17 -12.18
CA ILE A 256 38.86 -0.42 -13.06
C ILE A 256 38.20 -1.63 -12.38
N ALA A 257 38.96 -2.43 -11.64
CA ALA A 257 38.46 -3.61 -10.93
C ALA A 257 37.34 -3.26 -9.93
N ARG A 258 37.49 -2.19 -9.14
CA ARG A 258 36.44 -1.73 -8.24
C ARG A 258 35.21 -1.17 -8.96
N ILE A 259 35.38 -0.56 -10.14
CA ILE A 259 34.25 -0.11 -10.96
C ILE A 259 33.41 -1.32 -11.41
N GLU A 260 34.06 -2.38 -11.87
CA GLU A 260 33.40 -3.62 -12.29
C GLU A 260 32.70 -4.32 -11.14
N GLU A 261 33.36 -4.42 -9.97
CA GLU A 261 32.77 -4.98 -8.76
C GLU A 261 31.52 -4.21 -8.33
N ALA A 262 31.61 -2.88 -8.29
CA ALA A 262 30.48 -2.02 -7.93
C ALA A 262 29.32 -2.18 -8.94
N ALA A 263 29.60 -2.30 -10.23
CA ALA A 263 28.58 -2.55 -11.26
C ALA A 263 27.88 -3.91 -11.05
N ARG A 264 28.61 -4.95 -10.67
CA ARG A 264 28.05 -6.27 -10.33
C ARG A 264 27.17 -6.19 -9.08
N LEU A 265 27.67 -5.56 -8.02
CA LEU A 265 26.93 -5.38 -6.76
C LEU A 265 25.68 -4.53 -6.94
N LYS A 266 25.74 -3.49 -7.79
CA LYS A 266 24.61 -2.65 -8.17
C LYS A 266 23.47 -3.50 -8.73
N LYS A 267 23.72 -4.31 -9.76
CA LYS A 267 22.71 -5.18 -10.38
C LYS A 267 22.08 -6.14 -9.36
N ILE A 268 22.89 -6.73 -8.49
CA ILE A 268 22.41 -7.65 -7.44
C ILE A 268 21.51 -6.91 -6.44
N LYS A 269 21.93 -5.73 -5.98
CA LYS A 269 21.16 -4.94 -5.00
C LYS A 269 19.89 -4.35 -5.61
N GLU A 270 19.89 -3.93 -6.88
CA GLU A 270 18.68 -3.44 -7.58
C GLU A 270 17.62 -4.53 -7.66
N LYS A 271 18.01 -5.74 -8.08
CA LYS A 271 17.09 -6.88 -8.13
C LYS A 271 16.53 -7.21 -6.74
N LYS A 272 17.40 -7.33 -5.73
CA LYS A 272 16.99 -7.58 -4.34
C LYS A 272 16.10 -6.47 -3.79
N ALA A 273 16.37 -5.21 -4.11
CA ALA A 273 15.58 -4.07 -3.70
C ALA A 273 14.17 -4.14 -4.28
N ALA A 274 14.03 -4.36 -5.60
CA ALA A 274 12.75 -4.52 -6.27
C ALA A 274 11.93 -5.68 -5.69
N ASP A 275 12.54 -6.85 -5.52
CA ASP A 275 11.89 -8.03 -4.94
C ASP A 275 11.48 -7.80 -3.48
N SER A 276 12.33 -7.13 -2.69
CA SER A 276 12.00 -6.77 -1.31
C SER A 276 10.86 -5.77 -1.22
N TYR A 277 10.80 -4.79 -2.12
CA TYR A 277 9.76 -3.79 -2.17
C TYR A 277 8.42 -4.42 -2.52
N ARG A 278 8.36 -5.26 -3.56
CA ARG A 278 7.15 -6.01 -3.94
C ARG A 278 6.61 -6.82 -2.77
N ARG A 279 7.49 -7.54 -2.07
CA ARG A 279 7.12 -8.29 -0.85
C ARG A 279 6.61 -7.37 0.25
N LYS A 280 7.32 -6.27 0.58
CA LYS A 280 6.90 -5.33 1.62
C LYS A 280 5.58 -4.64 1.31
N ILE A 281 5.31 -4.28 0.06
CA ILE A 281 4.04 -3.69 -0.37
C ILE A 281 2.91 -4.71 -0.26
N PHE A 282 3.14 -5.94 -0.74
CA PHE A 282 2.18 -7.02 -0.59
C PHE A 282 1.82 -7.23 0.89
N TRP A 283 2.82 -7.33 1.77
CA TRP A 283 2.58 -7.43 3.20
C TRP A 283 1.93 -6.16 3.77
N HIS A 284 2.34 -4.95 3.41
CA HIS A 284 1.74 -3.71 3.92
C HIS A 284 0.28 -3.49 3.46
N ARG A 285 -0.08 -3.96 2.27
CA ARG A 285 -1.47 -3.88 1.76
C ARG A 285 -2.33 -5.02 2.31
N ASN A 286 -1.74 -6.19 2.49
CA ASN A 286 -2.46 -7.40 2.85
C ASN A 286 -2.21 -7.83 4.31
N TRP A 287 -1.53 -7.05 5.17
CA TRP A 287 -1.24 -7.51 6.54
C TRP A 287 -2.53 -7.68 7.35
N LYS A 288 -3.55 -6.86 7.11
CA LYS A 288 -4.87 -7.02 7.75
C LYS A 288 -5.53 -8.33 7.31
N THR A 289 -5.44 -8.64 6.02
CA THR A 289 -5.91 -9.90 5.43
C THR A 289 -5.09 -11.09 5.95
N ALA A 290 -3.77 -10.92 6.09
CA ALA A 290 -2.84 -11.92 6.58
C ALA A 290 -2.97 -12.16 8.08
N THR A 291 -3.32 -11.15 8.90
CA THR A 291 -3.66 -11.33 10.32
C THR A 291 -5.00 -12.04 10.48
N LEU A 292 -5.94 -11.83 9.55
CA LEU A 292 -7.22 -12.52 9.52
C LEU A 292 -7.06 -13.99 9.08
N ILE A 293 -6.19 -14.24 8.10
CA ILE A 293 -5.75 -15.59 7.70
C ILE A 293 -4.91 -16.22 8.80
N LEU A 294 -4.04 -15.49 9.49
CA LEU A 294 -3.23 -16.03 10.60
C LEU A 294 -4.10 -16.29 11.83
N SER A 295 -5.14 -15.49 12.11
CA SER A 295 -6.13 -15.84 13.14
C SER A 295 -6.95 -17.05 12.74
N ALA A 296 -7.32 -17.18 11.46
CA ALA A 296 -7.98 -18.38 10.94
C ALA A 296 -7.05 -19.60 11.00
N VAL A 297 -5.75 -19.45 10.71
CA VAL A 297 -4.74 -20.49 10.76
C VAL A 297 -4.34 -20.81 12.19
N ILE A 298 -4.32 -19.86 13.13
CA ILE A 298 -4.11 -20.08 14.58
C ILE A 298 -5.32 -20.78 15.18
N LEU A 299 -6.54 -20.42 14.79
CA LEU A 299 -7.73 -21.21 15.12
C LEU A 299 -7.58 -22.62 14.55
N VAL A 300 -7.27 -22.76 13.25
CA VAL A 300 -7.03 -24.06 12.60
C VAL A 300 -5.84 -24.81 13.22
N SER A 301 -4.80 -24.17 13.74
CA SER A 301 -3.62 -24.84 14.32
C SER A 301 -3.75 -25.18 15.81
N ILE A 302 -4.51 -24.39 16.58
CA ILE A 302 -5.03 -24.81 17.89
C ILE A 302 -5.98 -26.01 17.70
N PHE A 303 -6.74 -26.05 16.61
CA PHE A 303 -7.54 -27.22 16.23
C PHE A 303 -6.71 -28.38 15.63
N LEU A 304 -5.60 -28.16 14.90
CA LEU A 304 -4.72 -29.22 14.41
C LEU A 304 -3.88 -29.86 15.54
N SER A 305 -3.50 -29.13 16.59
CA SER A 305 -2.92 -29.77 17.78
C SER A 305 -3.92 -30.65 18.53
N SER A 306 -5.23 -30.33 18.45
CA SER A 306 -6.32 -31.17 18.98
C SER A 306 -6.66 -32.36 18.08
N ILE A 307 -6.32 -32.30 16.78
CA ILE A 307 -6.54 -33.39 15.83
C ILE A 307 -5.65 -34.61 16.10
N LEU A 308 -4.45 -34.46 16.69
CA LEU A 308 -3.68 -35.63 17.13
C LEU A 308 -4.21 -36.26 18.43
N SER A 309 -4.89 -35.50 19.29
CA SER A 309 -5.47 -36.04 20.54
C SER A 309 -6.89 -36.61 20.38
N ASN A 310 -7.63 -36.22 19.35
CA ASN A 310 -9.02 -36.68 19.12
C ASN A 310 -9.14 -38.01 18.36
N VAL A 311 -8.05 -38.61 17.86
CA VAL A 311 -8.08 -39.97 17.28
C VAL A 311 -8.46 -41.05 18.31
N LEU A 312 -8.45 -40.68 19.61
CA LEU A 312 -8.88 -41.50 20.74
C LEU A 312 -10.21 -41.04 21.37
N ALA A 313 -10.80 -39.93 20.93
CA ALA A 313 -12.11 -39.51 21.40
C ALA A 313 -13.21 -40.36 20.72
N PRO A 314 -14.27 -40.76 21.43
CA PRO A 314 -15.40 -41.46 20.82
C PRO A 314 -16.06 -40.57 19.77
N ARG A 315 -16.39 -41.13 18.60
CA ARG A 315 -17.10 -40.43 17.51
C ARG A 315 -18.43 -39.88 18.01
N LYS A 316 -18.89 -38.73 17.50
CA LYS A 316 -20.25 -38.24 17.79
C LYS A 316 -21.35 -39.18 17.28
N THR A 317 -21.04 -40.02 16.30
CA THR A 317 -21.93 -41.05 15.73
C THR A 317 -21.95 -42.36 16.51
N LYS A 318 -21.29 -42.43 17.67
CA LYS A 318 -21.29 -43.62 18.52
C LYS A 318 -22.71 -44.04 18.88
N GLY A 319 -23.06 -45.30 18.60
CA GLY A 319 -24.39 -45.85 18.82
C GLY A 319 -25.42 -45.55 17.71
N PHE A 320 -25.04 -44.84 16.64
CA PHE A 320 -25.92 -44.65 15.48
C PHE A 320 -26.09 -45.97 14.72
N SER A 321 -27.30 -46.21 14.21
CA SER A 321 -27.58 -47.27 13.24
C SER A 321 -26.94 -46.95 11.88
N PRO A 322 -26.75 -47.94 10.98
CA PRO A 322 -26.21 -47.69 9.65
C PRO A 322 -26.97 -46.59 8.88
N ALA A 323 -28.30 -46.61 8.94
CA ALA A 323 -29.13 -45.60 8.28
C ALA A 323 -28.93 -44.20 8.90
N GLN A 324 -28.83 -44.11 10.22
CA GLN A 324 -28.57 -42.84 10.92
C GLN A 324 -27.21 -42.24 10.57
N VAL A 325 -26.19 -43.08 10.33
CA VAL A 325 -24.86 -42.59 9.89
C VAL A 325 -24.92 -42.00 8.49
N VAL A 326 -25.64 -42.65 7.56
CA VAL A 326 -25.83 -42.13 6.20
C VAL A 326 -26.66 -40.85 6.20
N GLU A 327 -27.75 -40.83 6.95
CA GLU A 327 -28.61 -39.66 7.10
C GLU A 327 -27.85 -38.48 7.72
N ALA A 328 -27.13 -38.70 8.82
CA ALA A 328 -26.31 -37.68 9.46
C ALA A 328 -25.25 -37.10 8.51
N PHE A 329 -24.63 -37.93 7.66
CA PHE A 329 -23.65 -37.46 6.69
C PHE A 329 -24.25 -36.45 5.69
N TYR A 330 -25.39 -36.79 5.06
CA TYR A 330 -26.00 -35.91 4.05
C TYR A 330 -26.71 -34.71 4.67
N LEU A 331 -27.43 -34.87 5.78
CA LEU A 331 -28.14 -33.75 6.42
C LEU A 331 -27.19 -32.73 7.05
N SER A 332 -25.97 -33.14 7.43
CA SER A 332 -24.94 -32.20 7.92
C SER A 332 -24.49 -31.19 6.86
N MET A 333 -24.78 -31.42 5.56
CA MET A 333 -24.54 -30.41 4.53
C MET A 333 -25.40 -29.15 4.72
N ASN A 334 -26.64 -29.30 5.18
CA ASN A 334 -27.56 -28.18 5.43
C ASN A 334 -27.08 -27.28 6.59
N SER A 335 -26.55 -27.89 7.66
CA SER A 335 -26.04 -27.18 8.84
C SER A 335 -24.57 -26.74 8.72
N LEU A 336 -23.92 -27.06 7.61
CA LEU A 336 -22.49 -26.88 7.39
C LEU A 336 -21.58 -27.59 8.43
N ASP A 337 -22.06 -28.67 9.06
CA ASP A 337 -21.35 -29.42 10.10
C ASP A 337 -20.39 -30.46 9.49
N HIS A 338 -19.30 -29.96 8.91
CA HIS A 338 -18.23 -30.80 8.37
C HIS A 338 -17.56 -31.70 9.42
N MET A 339 -17.69 -31.40 10.73
CA MET A 339 -17.14 -32.24 11.80
C MET A 339 -18.00 -33.51 11.98
N LEU A 340 -19.33 -33.37 12.01
CA LEU A 340 -20.22 -34.53 12.07
C LEU A 340 -20.08 -35.40 10.81
N MET A 341 -19.90 -34.80 9.64
CA MET A 341 -19.60 -35.55 8.41
C MET A 341 -18.30 -36.35 8.50
N GLN A 342 -17.24 -35.78 9.10
CA GLN A 342 -15.97 -36.49 9.33
C GLN A 342 -16.13 -37.67 10.28
N ASP A 343 -16.98 -37.55 11.31
CA ASP A 343 -17.27 -38.63 12.24
C ASP A 343 -18.06 -39.79 11.59
N CYS A 344 -18.82 -39.52 10.52
CA CYS A 344 -19.55 -40.52 9.75
C CYS A 344 -18.66 -41.36 8.82
N VAL A 345 -17.46 -40.91 8.47
CA VAL A 345 -16.64 -41.51 7.41
C VAL A 345 -15.28 -42.05 7.90
N ILE A 346 -14.65 -42.87 7.06
CA ILE A 346 -13.21 -43.26 7.13
C ILE A 346 -12.63 -43.40 5.71
N ASP A 347 -11.33 -43.68 5.61
CA ASP A 347 -10.65 -44.05 4.36
C ASP A 347 -10.85 -43.04 3.20
N LYS A 348 -11.06 -41.76 3.53
CA LYS A 348 -11.33 -40.65 2.60
C LYS A 348 -12.69 -40.71 1.89
N ALA A 349 -13.62 -41.55 2.33
CA ALA A 349 -15.00 -41.51 1.84
C ALA A 349 -15.62 -40.12 2.06
N GLY A 350 -16.37 -39.62 1.07
CA GLY A 350 -17.04 -38.31 1.17
C GLY A 350 -16.10 -37.10 1.24
N LYS A 351 -14.80 -37.26 0.93
CA LYS A 351 -13.80 -36.19 1.07
C LYS A 351 -14.14 -34.95 0.24
N ALA A 352 -14.74 -35.11 -0.93
CA ALA A 352 -15.09 -33.99 -1.80
C ALA A 352 -16.19 -33.14 -1.16
N GLU A 353 -17.24 -33.80 -0.67
CA GLU A 353 -18.39 -33.21 0.01
C GLU A 353 -17.98 -32.55 1.32
N ILE A 354 -17.17 -33.22 2.14
CA ILE A 354 -16.63 -32.64 3.39
C ILE A 354 -15.80 -31.38 3.10
N LYS A 355 -14.99 -31.39 2.04
CA LYS A 355 -14.16 -30.23 1.66
C LYS A 355 -15.04 -29.07 1.21
N GLU A 356 -16.09 -29.33 0.44
CA GLU A 356 -17.06 -28.34 -0.02
C GLU A 356 -17.79 -27.71 1.17
N VAL A 357 -18.34 -28.53 2.08
CA VAL A 357 -19.02 -28.05 3.29
C VAL A 357 -18.08 -27.23 4.18
N MET A 358 -16.84 -27.68 4.35
CA MET A 358 -15.82 -26.92 5.10
C MET A 358 -15.53 -25.56 4.47
N GLN A 359 -15.41 -25.48 3.14
CA GLN A 359 -15.19 -24.21 2.43
C GLN A 359 -16.37 -23.26 2.62
N LEU A 360 -17.61 -23.76 2.52
CA LEU A 360 -18.82 -22.97 2.70
C LEU A 360 -19.05 -22.56 4.15
N TYR A 361 -18.70 -23.40 5.12
CA TYR A 361 -18.70 -23.04 6.54
C TYR A 361 -17.77 -21.84 6.81
N VAL A 362 -16.55 -21.88 6.26
CA VAL A 362 -15.60 -20.77 6.38
C VAL A 362 -16.16 -19.50 5.73
N LEU A 363 -16.72 -19.61 4.52
CA LEU A 363 -17.33 -18.48 3.82
C LEU A 363 -18.48 -17.87 4.63
N SER A 364 -19.39 -18.70 5.14
CA SER A 364 -20.53 -18.28 5.97
C SER A 364 -20.08 -17.52 7.22
N ARG A 365 -19.04 -17.99 7.91
CA ARG A 365 -18.49 -17.31 9.11
C ARG A 365 -17.83 -15.97 8.79
N VAL A 366 -17.14 -15.87 7.65
CA VAL A 366 -16.57 -14.60 7.19
C VAL A 366 -17.69 -13.59 6.96
N THR A 367 -18.71 -13.96 6.17
CA THR A 367 -19.86 -13.09 5.90
C THR A 367 -20.59 -12.69 7.19
N GLN A 368 -20.83 -13.63 8.11
CA GLN A 368 -21.47 -13.35 9.39
C GLN A 368 -20.68 -12.35 10.24
N GLY A 369 -19.35 -12.38 10.18
CA GLY A 369 -18.49 -11.42 10.88
C GLY A 369 -18.53 -10.01 10.31
N TYR A 370 -18.75 -9.85 9.00
CA TYR A 370 -18.84 -8.55 8.33
C TYR A 370 -20.26 -7.97 8.32
N GLU A 371 -21.27 -8.81 8.06
CA GLU A 371 -22.64 -8.40 7.79
C GLU A 371 -23.62 -8.74 8.93
N GLY A 372 -23.16 -9.43 9.97
CA GLY A 372 -23.99 -9.89 11.08
C GLY A 372 -24.90 -11.08 10.75
N ARG A 373 -24.91 -11.55 9.49
CA ARG A 373 -25.75 -12.66 9.00
C ARG A 373 -25.02 -13.52 7.96
N SER A 374 -25.42 -14.77 7.79
CA SER A 374 -24.96 -15.65 6.70
C SER A 374 -25.75 -15.33 5.42
N ASN A 375 -25.06 -15.28 4.28
CA ASN A 375 -25.70 -15.19 2.96
C ASN A 375 -25.93 -16.58 2.31
N ILE A 376 -25.60 -17.66 3.01
CA ILE A 376 -25.91 -19.03 2.61
C ILE A 376 -27.08 -19.50 3.46
N LEU A 377 -28.19 -19.84 2.80
CA LEU A 377 -29.41 -20.40 3.38
C LEU A 377 -29.36 -21.93 3.27
N PRO A 378 -29.73 -22.68 4.33
CA PRO A 378 -29.92 -24.13 4.25
C PRO A 378 -31.02 -24.48 3.24
N ALA A 379 -30.75 -25.45 2.36
CA ALA A 379 -31.68 -25.83 1.31
C ALA A 379 -33.01 -26.38 1.83
N ASP A 380 -32.99 -27.14 2.92
CA ASP A 380 -34.18 -27.70 3.54
C ASP A 380 -35.09 -26.63 4.17
N GLU A 381 -34.50 -25.61 4.81
CA GLU A 381 -35.24 -24.48 5.35
C GLU A 381 -35.86 -23.63 4.24
N TRP A 382 -35.09 -23.36 3.18
CA TRP A 382 -35.57 -22.61 2.03
C TRP A 382 -36.74 -23.31 1.32
N GLN A 383 -36.65 -24.63 1.08
CA GLN A 383 -37.74 -25.40 0.49
C GLN A 383 -38.98 -25.43 1.41
N ARG A 384 -38.78 -25.57 2.73
CA ARG A 384 -39.87 -25.55 3.73
C ARG A 384 -40.63 -24.23 3.76
N GLN A 385 -39.95 -23.12 3.44
CA GLN A 385 -40.56 -21.78 3.34
C GLN A 385 -41.31 -21.54 2.02
N GLY A 386 -41.46 -22.55 1.17
CA GLY A 386 -42.10 -22.42 -0.14
C GLY A 386 -41.18 -21.88 -1.22
N SER A 387 -39.86 -21.99 -1.03
CA SER A 387 -38.82 -21.60 -2.01
C SER A 387 -38.92 -20.12 -2.42
N PRO A 388 -38.84 -19.17 -1.45
CA PRO A 388 -38.93 -17.74 -1.74
C PRO A 388 -37.81 -17.27 -2.68
N GLU A 389 -38.08 -16.20 -3.44
CA GLU A 389 -37.11 -15.61 -4.36
C GLU A 389 -35.87 -15.11 -3.60
N LEU A 390 -34.68 -15.50 -4.07
CA LEU A 390 -33.41 -15.10 -3.48
C LEU A 390 -33.06 -13.66 -3.84
N THR A 391 -32.69 -12.85 -2.85
CA THR A 391 -32.18 -11.49 -3.08
C THR A 391 -30.67 -11.47 -2.99
N PRO A 392 -29.91 -11.02 -4.02
CA PRO A 392 -28.46 -10.93 -3.92
C PRO A 392 -28.03 -10.13 -2.68
N PRO A 393 -27.02 -10.59 -1.92
CA PRO A 393 -26.10 -11.70 -2.21
C PRO A 393 -26.52 -13.10 -1.67
N GLN A 394 -27.80 -13.32 -1.34
CA GLN A 394 -28.27 -14.60 -0.79
C GLN A 394 -28.08 -15.76 -1.79
N SER A 395 -27.74 -16.92 -1.26
CA SER A 395 -27.53 -18.18 -1.98
C SER A 395 -28.02 -19.36 -1.15
N ILE A 396 -28.24 -20.51 -1.79
CA ILE A 396 -28.71 -21.73 -1.14
C ILE A 396 -27.62 -22.79 -1.22
N PHE A 397 -27.49 -23.59 -0.16
CA PHE A 397 -26.66 -24.78 -0.18
C PHE A 397 -27.26 -25.91 0.65
N GLY A 398 -27.05 -27.13 0.19
CA GLY A 398 -27.32 -28.33 0.97
C GLY A 398 -28.11 -29.38 0.21
N VAL A 399 -28.84 -30.21 0.95
CA VAL A 399 -29.51 -31.40 0.46
C VAL A 399 -31.00 -31.38 0.83
N THR A 400 -31.85 -31.71 -0.14
CA THR A 400 -33.29 -31.89 0.03
C THR A 400 -33.75 -33.20 -0.58
N ASP A 401 -34.98 -33.61 -0.26
CA ASP A 401 -35.61 -34.83 -0.80
C ASP A 401 -34.73 -36.10 -0.64
N LEU A 402 -34.06 -36.23 0.52
CA LEU A 402 -33.19 -37.37 0.80
C LEU A 402 -34.02 -38.64 1.03
N HIS A 403 -33.80 -39.64 0.18
CA HIS A 403 -34.38 -40.97 0.28
C HIS A 403 -33.28 -42.01 0.37
N LEU A 404 -33.34 -42.86 1.40
CA LEU A 404 -32.40 -43.94 1.63
C LEU A 404 -33.11 -45.28 1.43
N LEU A 405 -32.58 -46.09 0.52
CA LEU A 405 -33.03 -47.46 0.30
C LEU A 405 -31.87 -48.40 0.65
N GLN A 406 -32.07 -49.23 1.68
CA GLN A 406 -31.12 -50.29 1.99
C GLN A 406 -31.21 -51.37 0.91
N GLU A 407 -30.07 -51.75 0.35
CA GLU A 407 -30.00 -52.82 -0.62
C GLU A 407 -30.06 -54.18 0.09
N ALA A 408 -30.84 -55.12 -0.47
CA ALA A 408 -30.87 -56.49 0.03
C ALA A 408 -29.65 -57.28 -0.50
N GLU A 409 -29.08 -58.09 0.39
CA GLU A 409 -27.93 -59.01 0.19
C GLU A 409 -26.52 -58.40 0.25
N GLY A 410 -25.80 -58.78 1.32
CA GLY A 410 -24.38 -58.49 1.55
C GLY A 410 -24.01 -58.67 3.03
N VAL A 411 -22.74 -58.96 3.33
CA VAL A 411 -22.22 -59.05 4.71
C VAL A 411 -22.14 -57.67 5.39
N LEU A 412 -22.17 -56.59 4.59
CA LEU A 412 -22.05 -55.21 5.04
C LEU A 412 -23.29 -54.40 4.62
N PRO A 413 -23.77 -53.44 5.44
CA PRO A 413 -24.86 -52.55 5.05
C PRO A 413 -24.45 -51.67 3.85
N VAL A 414 -25.31 -51.67 2.83
CA VAL A 414 -25.19 -50.81 1.64
C VAL A 414 -26.51 -50.08 1.44
N PHE A 415 -26.43 -48.77 1.18
CA PHE A 415 -27.58 -47.92 0.92
C PHE A 415 -27.45 -47.26 -0.45
N THR A 416 -28.54 -47.22 -1.20
CA THR A 416 -28.72 -46.25 -2.28
C THR A 416 -29.35 -44.99 -1.69
N ALA A 417 -28.65 -43.86 -1.81
CA ALA A 417 -29.12 -42.53 -1.43
C ALA A 417 -29.51 -41.75 -2.69
N THR A 418 -30.74 -41.25 -2.74
CA THR A 418 -31.24 -40.34 -3.78
C THR A 418 -31.62 -39.03 -3.14
N TYR A 419 -31.16 -37.90 -3.69
CA TYR A 419 -31.44 -36.58 -3.14
C TYR A 419 -31.23 -35.47 -4.17
N LYS A 420 -31.75 -34.28 -3.86
CA LYS A 420 -31.43 -33.05 -4.61
C LYS A 420 -30.33 -32.27 -3.90
N LYS A 421 -29.29 -31.91 -4.65
CA LYS A 421 -28.17 -31.10 -4.17
C LYS A 421 -28.28 -29.68 -4.70
N TRP A 422 -28.22 -28.71 -3.80
CA TRP A 422 -28.25 -27.28 -4.12
C TRP A 422 -26.86 -26.67 -3.93
N LEU A 423 -26.39 -25.93 -4.93
CA LEU A 423 -25.12 -25.21 -4.90
C LEU A 423 -25.34 -23.70 -5.02
N PRO A 424 -24.51 -22.88 -4.34
CA PRO A 424 -24.52 -21.44 -4.52
C PRO A 424 -24.28 -21.06 -5.98
N ALA A 425 -25.03 -20.08 -6.49
CA ALA A 425 -24.80 -19.56 -7.83
C ALA A 425 -23.39 -18.96 -7.94
N PRO A 426 -22.65 -19.20 -9.04
CA PRO A 426 -21.36 -18.54 -9.27
C PRO A 426 -21.58 -17.03 -9.32
N GLN A 427 -20.95 -16.29 -8.40
CA GLN A 427 -20.94 -14.83 -8.48
C GLN A 427 -20.15 -14.47 -9.74
N GLY A 428 -20.85 -13.93 -10.75
CA GLY A 428 -20.20 -13.40 -11.94
C GLY A 428 -19.13 -12.39 -11.51
N GLU A 429 -17.91 -12.55 -12.01
CA GLU A 429 -16.83 -11.58 -11.84
C GLU A 429 -17.39 -10.18 -12.14
N GLU A 430 -17.19 -9.23 -11.23
CA GLU A 430 -17.53 -7.83 -11.46
C GLU A 430 -16.80 -7.37 -12.71
N GLN A 431 -17.51 -7.37 -13.85
CA GLN A 431 -17.04 -6.77 -15.08
C GLN A 431 -16.78 -5.30 -14.79
N THR A 432 -15.52 -4.92 -14.99
CA THR A 432 -15.06 -3.55 -14.92
C THR A 432 -15.90 -2.70 -15.86
N GLN A 433 -16.40 -1.58 -15.35
CA GLN A 433 -17.33 -0.66 -15.99
C GLN A 433 -16.92 -0.28 -17.42
N GLU A 434 -17.79 -0.56 -18.39
CA GLU A 434 -17.92 0.17 -19.64
C GLU A 434 -19.39 0.59 -19.78
N PRO A 435 -19.73 1.88 -20.02
CA PRO A 435 -21.12 2.30 -20.08
C PRO A 435 -21.62 2.32 -21.52
N ALA A 436 -22.53 1.41 -21.90
CA ALA A 436 -23.53 1.69 -22.94
C ALA A 436 -24.64 0.63 -23.05
N ALA A 437 -25.88 1.16 -22.98
CA ALA A 437 -27.07 0.81 -23.76
C ALA A 437 -27.86 -0.49 -23.50
N ALA A 438 -29.16 -0.26 -23.26
CA ALA A 438 -30.33 -1.16 -23.23
C ALA A 438 -30.50 -2.08 -22.00
N PRO A 439 -31.72 -2.15 -21.41
CA PRO A 439 -32.03 -3.07 -20.33
C PRO A 439 -32.14 -4.49 -20.91
N VAL A 440 -31.05 -5.25 -20.83
CA VAL A 440 -31.10 -6.71 -20.97
C VAL A 440 -31.96 -7.25 -19.81
N PRO A 441 -32.89 -8.20 -20.04
CA PRO A 441 -33.68 -8.76 -18.96
C PRO A 441 -32.74 -9.33 -17.89
N ARG A 442 -32.97 -8.96 -16.62
CA ARG A 442 -32.22 -9.47 -15.47
C ARG A 442 -32.10 -10.99 -15.59
N ALA A 443 -30.90 -11.49 -15.85
CA ALA A 443 -30.63 -12.92 -15.79
C ALA A 443 -31.05 -13.39 -14.38
N ARG A 444 -31.99 -14.34 -14.32
CA ARG A 444 -32.40 -14.95 -13.06
C ARG A 444 -31.16 -15.57 -12.43
N PHE A 445 -30.81 -15.15 -11.21
CA PHE A 445 -29.84 -15.85 -10.37
C PHE A 445 -30.47 -17.16 -9.90
N ALA A 446 -30.59 -18.13 -10.79
CA ALA A 446 -31.10 -19.45 -10.45
C ALA A 446 -29.99 -20.24 -9.73
N PRO A 447 -30.25 -20.84 -8.55
CA PRO A 447 -29.30 -21.74 -7.91
C PRO A 447 -29.04 -22.95 -8.81
N LEU A 448 -27.79 -23.43 -8.86
CA LEU A 448 -27.52 -24.69 -9.55
C LEU A 448 -28.04 -25.84 -8.68
N SER A 449 -28.83 -26.72 -9.27
CA SER A 449 -29.37 -27.88 -8.58
C SER A 449 -29.15 -29.17 -9.38
N PHE A 450 -28.98 -30.28 -8.67
CA PHE A 450 -28.73 -31.60 -9.26
C PHE A 450 -29.56 -32.66 -8.56
N GLU A 451 -30.13 -33.58 -9.31
CA GLU A 451 -30.58 -34.86 -8.77
C GLU A 451 -29.37 -35.79 -8.68
N VAL A 452 -29.08 -36.30 -7.49
CA VAL A 452 -27.91 -37.14 -7.23
C VAL A 452 -28.37 -38.50 -6.73
N LYS A 453 -27.77 -39.54 -7.29
CA LYS A 453 -27.93 -40.91 -6.82
C LYS A 453 -26.57 -41.50 -6.48
N GLU A 454 -26.39 -41.95 -5.24
CA GLU A 454 -25.13 -42.50 -4.75
C GLU A 454 -25.35 -43.83 -4.04
N ARG A 455 -24.33 -44.69 -4.11
CA ARG A 455 -24.25 -45.95 -3.36
C ARG A 455 -23.25 -45.82 -2.23
N VAL A 456 -23.71 -46.06 -1.01
CA VAL A 456 -22.98 -45.79 0.23
C VAL A 456 -22.70 -47.09 0.95
N PHE A 457 -21.41 -47.38 1.18
CA PHE A 457 -20.96 -48.63 1.80
C PHE A 457 -20.50 -48.38 3.22
N LEU A 458 -21.04 -49.14 4.16
CA LEU A 458 -20.71 -49.03 5.58
C LEU A 458 -19.97 -50.26 6.08
N LYS A 459 -19.11 -50.07 7.08
CA LYS A 459 -18.50 -51.17 7.84
C LYS A 459 -18.48 -50.82 9.32
N ASN A 460 -18.42 -51.83 10.18
CA ASN A 460 -18.14 -51.60 11.58
C ASN A 460 -16.65 -51.30 11.76
N HIS A 461 -16.33 -50.22 12.45
CA HIS A 461 -14.97 -49.82 12.76
C HIS A 461 -14.88 -49.39 14.22
N ARG A 462 -14.21 -50.21 15.03
CA ARG A 462 -14.04 -50.00 16.48
C ARG A 462 -15.36 -49.92 17.27
N GLY A 463 -16.39 -50.67 16.84
CA GLY A 463 -17.69 -50.72 17.52
C GLY A 463 -18.73 -49.74 16.96
N ASP A 464 -18.34 -48.84 16.07
CA ASP A 464 -19.22 -47.84 15.46
C ASP A 464 -19.43 -48.12 13.95
N TRP A 465 -20.59 -47.76 13.41
CA TRP A 465 -20.85 -47.80 11.97
C TRP A 465 -20.27 -46.58 11.27
N VAL A 466 -19.59 -46.81 10.15
CA VAL A 466 -18.90 -45.75 9.41
C VAL A 466 -18.99 -46.00 7.90
N ILE A 467 -19.09 -44.92 7.12
CA ILE A 467 -19.03 -44.95 5.67
C ILE A 467 -17.55 -45.05 5.26
N PHE A 468 -17.20 -46.10 4.50
CA PHE A 468 -15.83 -46.27 4.00
C PHE A 468 -15.72 -46.08 2.49
N LYS A 469 -16.85 -46.01 1.78
CA LYS A 469 -16.89 -45.76 0.34
C LYS A 469 -18.23 -45.15 -0.05
N ILE A 470 -18.18 -44.16 -0.95
CA ILE A 470 -19.34 -43.57 -1.62
C ILE A 470 -19.06 -43.67 -3.12
N GLU A 471 -19.98 -44.25 -3.88
CA GLU A 471 -19.94 -44.32 -5.34
C GLU A 471 -21.07 -43.49 -5.91
N ARG A 472 -20.74 -42.49 -6.73
CA ARG A 472 -21.75 -41.72 -7.46
C ARG A 472 -22.25 -42.55 -8.63
N LEU A 473 -23.54 -42.88 -8.62
CA LEU A 473 -24.21 -43.63 -9.68
C LEU A 473 -24.74 -42.70 -10.76
N ASP A 474 -25.32 -41.57 -10.35
CA ASP A 474 -25.90 -40.58 -11.27
C ASP A 474 -25.86 -39.16 -10.67
N MET A 475 -25.81 -38.16 -11.56
CA MET A 475 -25.87 -36.73 -11.21
C MET A 475 -26.41 -35.95 -12.40
N ILE A 476 -27.70 -35.60 -12.34
CA ILE A 476 -28.42 -34.94 -13.42
C ILE A 476 -28.70 -33.48 -13.03
N PRO A 477 -28.29 -32.48 -13.83
CA PRO A 477 -28.67 -31.10 -13.59
C PRO A 477 -30.19 -30.92 -13.68
N ILE A 478 -30.78 -30.20 -12.73
CA ILE A 478 -32.19 -29.82 -12.75
C ILE A 478 -32.27 -28.32 -13.06
N GLU A 479 -33.02 -27.96 -14.11
CA GLU A 479 -33.40 -26.57 -14.36
C GLU A 479 -34.53 -26.16 -13.40
N TYR A 480 -34.31 -25.07 -12.68
CA TYR A 480 -35.25 -24.50 -11.71
C TYR A 480 -35.87 -23.20 -12.21
#